data_AF-A0A498CY60-F1
#
_entry.id   AF-A0A498CY60-F1
#
_cell.length_a   1.000
_cell.length_b   1.000
_cell.length_c   1.000
_cell.angle_alpha   90.00
_cell.angle_beta   90.00
_cell.angle_gamma   90.00
#
_symmetry.space_group_name_H-M   'P 1'
#
loop_
_entity.id
_entity.type
_entity.pdbx_description
1 polymer ?
#
loop_
_entity_poly.entity_id
_entity_poly.type
_entity_poly.pdbx_seq_one_letter_code
_entity_poly.pdbx_strand_id
1 'polypeptide(L)' 'MADSAAQKKPGFIDRVKRFFRDIKGEVKKIVWPSKKQVINNTVIVVIMVVISAIVVACFDTVATLLIHLFTSLLG' A
#
# COMPACT_ATOMS: atom_id res chain seq x y z
N MET A 1 -59.00 -9.45 2.84
CA MET A 1 -58.14 -10.33 3.66
C MET A 1 -56.82 -9.61 3.83
N ALA A 2 -56.53 -9.19 5.06
CA ALA A 2 -55.40 -8.35 5.40
C ALA A 2 -54.19 -9.23 5.68
N ASP A 3 -53.35 -9.46 4.67
CA ASP A 3 -52.04 -10.07 4.88
C ASP A 3 -51.10 -9.02 5.46
N SER A 4 -51.03 -9.03 6.79
CA SER A 4 -49.95 -8.44 7.56
C SER A 4 -48.62 -9.09 7.13
N ALA A 5 -47.96 -8.50 6.13
CA ALA A 5 -46.59 -8.85 5.78
C ALA A 5 -45.68 -8.47 6.96
N ALA A 6 -45.35 -9.49 7.76
CA ALA A 6 -44.54 -9.44 8.95
C ALA A 6 -43.34 -8.49 8.80
N GLN A 7 -43.38 -7.39 9.56
CA GLN A 7 -42.29 -6.44 9.73
C GLN A 7 -41.16 -7.15 10.50
N LYS A 8 -40.31 -7.89 9.78
CA LYS A 8 -39.13 -8.54 10.33
C LYS A 8 -38.14 -7.44 10.72
N LYS A 9 -37.95 -7.24 12.03
CA LYS A 9 -36.95 -6.30 12.59
C LYS A 9 -35.63 -6.48 11.83
N PRO A 10 -34.98 -5.41 11.35
CA PRO A 10 -33.75 -5.55 10.57
C PRO A 10 -32.74 -6.35 11.40
N GLY A 11 -32.32 -7.50 10.88
CA GLY A 11 -31.37 -8.35 11.57
C GLY A 11 -30.02 -7.65 11.71
N PHE A 12 -29.14 -8.18 12.56
CA PHE A 12 -27.77 -7.68 12.69
C PHE A 12 -27.06 -7.63 11.31
N ILE A 13 -27.36 -8.59 10.42
CA ILE A 13 -26.85 -8.64 9.04
C ILE A 13 -27.35 -7.48 8.17
N ASP A 14 -28.62 -7.09 8.29
CA ASP A 14 -29.17 -5.94 7.54
C ASP A 14 -28.56 -4.62 8.00
N ARG A 15 -28.25 -4.51 9.29
CA ARG A 15 -27.56 -3.36 9.86
C ARG A 15 -26.12 -3.27 9.33
N VAL A 16 -25.37 -4.37 9.35
CA VAL A 16 -24.01 -4.44 8.78
C VAL A 16 -24.01 -4.13 7.27
N LYS A 17 -24.97 -4.67 6.51
CA LYS A 17 -25.12 -4.36 5.08
C LYS A 17 -25.37 -2.88 4.82
N ARG A 18 -26.17 -2.21 5.66
CA ARG A 18 -26.35 -0.75 5.63
C ARG A 18 -25.03 -0.02 5.91
N PHE A 19 -24.31 -0.40 6.98
CA PHE A 19 -23.01 0.20 7.32
C PHE A 19 -21.99 0.10 6.17
N PHE A 20 -21.84 -1.06 5.53
CA PHE A 20 -20.93 -1.21 4.39
C PHE A 20 -21.37 -0.40 3.17
N ARG A 21 -22.68 -0.26 2.95
CA ARG A 21 -23.22 0.57 1.87
C ARG A 21 -22.93 2.05 2.11
N ASP A 22 -23.07 2.50 3.35
CA ASP A 22 -22.86 3.89 3.75
C ASP A 22 -21.34 4.22 3.66
N ILE A 23 -20.46 3.32 4.14
CA ILE A 23 -18.99 3.43 3.96
C ILE A 23 -18.62 3.46 2.47
N LYS A 24 -19.20 2.60 1.63
CA LYS A 24 -18.93 2.61 0.18
C LYS A 24 -19.33 3.94 -0.47
N GLY A 25 -20.39 4.58 0.03
CA GLY A 25 -20.81 5.92 -0.39
C GLY A 25 -19.82 7.01 -0.03
N GLU A 26 -19.25 6.97 1.17
CA GLU A 26 -18.21 7.90 1.63
C GLU A 26 -16.87 7.68 0.95
N VAL A 27 -16.46 6.41 0.74
CA VAL A 27 -15.25 6.05 -0.02
C VAL A 27 -15.29 6.59 -1.45
N LYS A 28 -16.50 6.74 -2.02
CA LYS A 28 -16.68 7.35 -3.35
C LYS A 28 -16.53 8.87 -3.36
N LYS A 29 -16.65 9.53 -2.18
CA LYS A 29 -16.34 10.96 -1.99
C LYS A 29 -14.84 11.20 -1.81
N ILE A 30 -14.09 10.15 -1.46
CA ILE A 30 -12.62 10.22 -1.45
C ILE A 30 -12.19 10.38 -2.91
N VAL A 31 -11.57 11.51 -3.21
CA VAL A 31 -10.99 11.80 -4.52
C VAL A 31 -9.83 10.83 -4.71
N TRP A 32 -10.14 9.66 -5.27
CA TRP A 32 -9.11 8.71 -5.65
C TRP A 32 -8.38 9.27 -6.85
N PRO A 33 -7.04 9.35 -6.80
CA PRO A 33 -6.25 9.74 -7.94
C PRO A 33 -6.56 8.83 -9.13
N SER A 34 -6.54 9.39 -10.33
CA SER A 34 -6.74 8.61 -11.56
C SER A 34 -5.76 7.44 -11.59
N LYS A 35 -6.20 6.28 -12.08
CA LYS A 35 -5.36 5.07 -12.19
C LYS A 35 -4.03 5.37 -12.89
N LYS A 36 -4.03 6.27 -13.88
CA LYS A 36 -2.82 6.72 -14.59
C LYS A 36 -1.84 7.46 -13.68
N GLN A 37 -2.32 8.31 -12.79
CA GLN A 37 -1.48 9.04 -11.83
C GLN A 37 -0.86 8.08 -10.81
N VAL A 38 -1.63 7.10 -10.33
CA VAL A 38 -1.11 6.07 -9.42
C VAL A 38 0.02 5.29 -10.08
N ILE A 39 -0.18 4.83 -11.31
CA ILE A 39 0.85 4.08 -12.06
C ILE A 39 2.10 4.93 -12.28
N ASN A 40 1.96 6.18 -12.75
CA ASN A 40 3.12 7.06 -12.96
C ASN A 40 3.92 7.28 -11.67
N ASN A 41 3.23 7.53 -10.55
CA ASN A 41 3.89 7.73 -9.27
C ASN A 41 4.60 6.46 -8.80
N THR A 42 3.99 5.29 -8.99
CA THR A 42 4.64 4.01 -8.67
C THR A 42 5.87 3.76 -9.53
N VAL A 43 5.83 4.08 -10.83
CA VAL A 43 6.99 3.96 -11.72
C VAL A 43 8.14 4.84 -11.25
N ILE A 44 7.85 6.09 -10.87
CA ILE A 44 8.86 7.02 -10.32
C ILE A 44 9.49 6.45 -9.04
N VAL A 45 8.67 5.91 -8.14
CA VAL A 45 9.16 5.28 -6.89
C VAL A 45 10.06 4.07 -7.22
N VAL A 46 9.68 3.22 -8.17
CA VAL A 46 10.52 2.08 -8.59
C VAL A 46 11.88 2.56 -9.11
N ILE A 47 11.90 3.61 -9.92
CA ILE A 47 13.16 4.20 -10.42
C ILE A 47 14.02 4.71 -9.25
N MET A 48 13.42 5.42 -8.29
CA MET A 48 14.11 5.88 -7.08
C MET A 48 14.71 4.71 -6.29
N VAL A 49 13.97 3.62 -6.10
CA VAL A 49 14.46 2.43 -5.40
C VAL A 49 15.65 1.79 -6.12
N VAL A 50 15.61 1.71 -7.45
CA VAL A 50 16.73 1.19 -8.26
C VAL A 50 17.97 2.07 -8.08
N ILE A 51 17.82 3.39 -8.11
CA ILE A 51 18.94 4.32 -7.89
C ILE A 51 19.51 4.14 -6.48
N SER A 52 18.65 4.08 -5.46
CA SER A 52 19.10 3.82 -4.08
C SER A 52 19.85 2.50 -3.94
N ALA A 53 19.38 1.43 -4.60
CA ALA A 53 20.04 0.13 -4.59
C ALA A 53 21.45 0.20 -5.21
N ILE A 54 21.62 0.95 -6.31
CA ILE A 54 22.94 1.16 -6.93
C ILE A 54 23.88 1.92 -5.99
N VAL A 55 23.38 2.97 -5.32
CA VAL A 55 24.19 3.76 -4.38
C VAL A 55 24.63 2.90 -3.19
N VAL A 56 23.72 2.12 -2.61
CA VAL A 56 24.02 1.20 -1.51
C VAL A 56 25.04 0.14 -1.97
N ALA A 57 24.83 -0.48 -3.12
CA ALA A 57 25.77 -1.46 -3.67
C ALA A 57 27.17 -0.86 -3.89
N CYS A 58 27.25 0.37 -4.40
CA CYS A 58 28.53 1.08 -4.54
C CYS A 58 29.20 1.28 -3.18
N PHE A 59 28.46 1.75 -2.18
CA PHE A 59 28.97 1.92 -0.82
C PHE A 59 29.46 0.60 -0.21
N ASP A 60 28.72 -0.50 -0.39
CA ASP A 60 29.10 -1.83 0.10
C ASP A 60 30.41 -2.31 -0.54
N THR A 61 30.64 -2.03 -1.84
CA THR A 61 31.91 -2.40 -2.50
C THR A 61 33.10 -1.63 -1.93
N VAL A 62 32.92 -0.34 -1.64
CA VAL A 62 33.95 0.50 -1.02
C VAL A 62 34.23 0.03 0.40
N ALA A 63 33.19 -0.24 1.19
CA ALA A 63 33.31 -0.76 2.53
C ALA A 63 34.04 -2.12 2.53
N THR A 64 33.70 -3.01 1.60
CA THR A 64 34.34 -4.32 1.45
C THR A 64 35.83 -4.18 1.12
N LEU A 65 36.19 -3.28 0.21
CA LEU A 65 37.60 -3.00 -0.12
C LEU A 65 38.38 -2.51 1.10
N LEU A 66 37.81 -1.59 1.89
CA LEU A 66 38.43 -1.09 3.12
C LEU A 66 38.61 -2.19 4.17
N ILE A 67 37.61 -3.07 4.34
CA ILE A 67 37.69 -4.20 5.27
C ILE A 67 38.77 -5.19 4.83
N HIS A 68 38.86 -5.50 3.54
CA HIS A 68 39.92 -6.37 3.01
C HIS A 68 41.31 -5.78 3.23
N LEU A 69 41.48 -4.48 2.96
CA LEU A 69 42.75 -3.78 3.20
C LEU A 69 43.15 -3.84 4.67
N PHE A 70 42.21 -3.54 5.58
CA PHE A 70 42.47 -3.59 7.02
C PHE A 70 42.81 -5.00 7.50
N THR A 71 42.07 -6.01 7.03
CA THR A 71 42.32 -7.42 7.39
C THR A 71 43.69 -7.89 6.87
N SER A 72 44.10 -7.47 5.67
CA SER A 72 45.41 -7.79 5.10
C SER A 72 46.60 -7.10 5.77
N LEU A 73 46.35 -6.04 6.54
CA LEU A 73 47.37 -5.30 7.28
C LEU A 73 47.51 -5.82 8.73
N LEU A 74 46.41 -6.31 9.31
CA LEU A 74 46.33 -6.78 10.69
C LEU A 74 46.66 -8.29 10.83
N GLY A 75 46.45 -9.08 9.78
CA GLY A 75 46.81 -10.50 9.70
C GLY A 75 48.12 -10.70 8.95
#